data_AF-A0A950HPR6-F1
#
_entry.id   AF-A0A950HPR6-F1
#
_cell.length_a   1.000
_cell.length_b   1.000
_cell.length_c   1.000
_cell.angle_alpha   90.00
_cell.angle_beta   90.00
_cell.angle_gamma   90.00
#
_symmetry.space_group_name_H-M   'P 1'
#
loop_
_entity.id
_entity.type
_entity.pdbx_description
1 polymer ?
#
loop_
_entity_poly.entity_id
_entity_poly.type
_entity_poly.pdbx_seq_one_letter_code
_entity_poly.pdbx_strand_id
1 'polypeptide(L)'
;MSLAEDLDPLTVVDPRDAAETAGLIYVTDEDPGISRHRAGTGFAYRSPSGARVADPRVLKRIRSLAVPPAWTHVWICPRADGHIQATGRDARGRKQYRYHP
;
A
#
# COMPACT_ATOMS: atom_id res chain seq x y z
N MET A 1 -22.45 -34.62 21.19
CA MET A 1 -22.00 -35.06 19.85
C MET A 1 -21.16 -33.93 19.29
N SER A 2 -19.88 -33.94 19.65
CA SER A 2 -18.91 -32.89 19.36
C SER A 2 -18.32 -33.16 17.98
N LEU A 3 -18.73 -32.39 16.98
CA LEU A 3 -17.94 -32.24 15.77
C LEU A 3 -16.99 -31.09 16.07
N ALA A 4 -15.73 -31.46 16.35
CA ALA A 4 -14.64 -30.50 16.26
C ALA A 4 -14.69 -29.94 14.84
N GLU A 5 -14.78 -28.62 14.72
CA GLU A 5 -14.49 -27.94 13.47
C GLU A 5 -13.04 -28.30 13.13
N ASP A 6 -12.87 -29.20 12.16
CA ASP A 6 -11.58 -29.52 11.56
C ASP A 6 -11.05 -28.24 10.88
N LEU A 7 -10.36 -27.40 11.64
CA LEU A 7 -9.52 -26.35 11.07
C LEU A 7 -8.33 -27.04 10.41
N ASP A 8 -8.40 -27.18 9.09
CA ASP A 8 -7.33 -27.72 8.26
C ASP A 8 -6.05 -26.91 8.50
N PRO A 9 -4.96 -27.54 9.00
CA PRO A 9 -3.71 -26.87 9.31
C PRO A 9 -2.97 -26.31 8.08
N LEU A 10 -3.54 -26.43 6.87
CA LEU A 10 -3.04 -25.87 5.61
C LEU A 10 -3.90 -24.75 5.02
N THR A 11 -4.87 -24.18 5.75
CA THR A 11 -5.62 -23.01 5.25
C THR A 11 -4.71 -21.79 5.14
N VAL A 12 -4.05 -21.64 3.98
CA VAL A 12 -3.52 -20.37 3.52
C VAL A 12 -4.74 -19.49 3.27
N VAL A 13 -5.04 -18.61 4.21
CA VAL A 13 -6.09 -17.60 4.02
C VAL A 13 -5.67 -16.76 2.81
N ASP A 14 -6.52 -16.74 1.78
CA ASP A 14 -6.28 -15.90 0.61
C ASP A 14 -6.14 -14.44 1.10
N PRO A 15 -5.06 -13.71 0.76
CA PRO A 15 -4.87 -12.32 1.16
C PRO A 15 -6.06 -11.41 0.82
N ARG A 16 -6.82 -11.75 -0.23
CA ARG A 16 -8.09 -11.09 -0.57
C ARG A 16 -9.14 -11.31 0.49
N ASP A 17 -9.40 -12.56 0.87
CA ASP A 17 -10.40 -12.90 1.88
C ASP A 17 -10.06 -12.26 3.23
N ALA A 18 -8.76 -12.21 3.57
CA ALA A 18 -8.28 -11.51 4.76
C ALA A 18 -8.55 -10.00 4.71
N ALA A 19 -8.29 -9.35 3.56
CA ALA A 19 -8.58 -7.94 3.37
C ALA A 19 -10.09 -7.66 3.46
N GLU A 20 -10.92 -8.46 2.80
CA GLU A 20 -12.37 -8.30 2.79
C GLU A 20 -12.97 -8.49 4.18
N THR A 21 -12.51 -9.50 4.93
CA THR A 21 -12.90 -9.72 6.33
C THR A 21 -12.54 -8.53 7.23
N ALA A 22 -11.43 -7.85 6.94
CA ALA A 22 -11.03 -6.62 7.63
C ALA A 22 -11.77 -5.36 7.15
N GLY A 23 -12.72 -5.48 6.21
CA GLY A 23 -13.40 -4.34 5.59
C GLY A 23 -12.51 -3.50 4.67
N LEU A 24 -11.41 -4.08 4.19
CA LEU A 24 -10.42 -3.44 3.33
C LEU A 24 -10.52 -3.96 1.90
N ILE A 25 -10.06 -3.15 0.96
CA ILE A 25 -10.02 -3.52 -0.45
C ILE A 25 -8.70 -4.20 -0.77
N TYR A 26 -8.78 -5.37 -1.39
CA TYR A 26 -7.63 -6.02 -1.97
C TYR A 26 -7.10 -5.20 -3.17
N VAL A 27 -5.87 -4.73 -3.07
CA VAL A 27 -5.15 -3.90 -4.05
C VAL A 27 -3.72 -4.42 -4.24
N THR A 28 -3.14 -4.21 -5.41
CA THR A 28 -1.75 -4.56 -5.69
C THR A 28 -0.98 -3.35 -6.19
N ASP A 29 0.35 -3.37 -6.13
CA ASP A 29 1.17 -2.31 -6.71
C ASP A 29 1.35 -2.39 -8.23
N GLU A 30 0.69 -3.37 -8.86
CA GLU A 30 0.50 -3.46 -10.31
C GLU A 30 -0.67 -2.57 -10.78
N ASP A 31 -1.58 -2.22 -9.86
CA ASP A 31 -2.68 -1.30 -10.14
C ASP A 31 -2.15 0.13 -10.35
N PRO A 32 -2.85 0.99 -11.12
CA PRO A 32 -2.46 2.39 -11.26
C PRO A 32 -2.43 3.12 -9.91
N GLY A 33 -1.25 3.58 -9.51
CA GLY A 33 -1.02 4.23 -8.21
C GLY A 33 -0.48 5.65 -8.29
N ILE A 34 -0.35 6.26 -7.11
CA ILE A 34 0.38 7.52 -6.96
C ILE A 34 1.87 7.23 -6.93
N SER A 35 2.64 7.87 -7.81
CA SER A 35 4.10 7.73 -7.86
C SER A 35 4.80 8.87 -7.12
N ARG A 36 5.92 8.55 -6.47
CA ARG A 36 6.78 9.52 -5.77
C ARG A 36 8.03 9.84 -6.59
N HIS A 37 8.33 11.13 -6.74
CA HIS A 37 9.47 11.65 -7.49
C HIS A 37 10.29 12.60 -6.62
N ARG A 38 11.61 12.62 -6.77
CA ARG A 38 12.45 13.64 -6.10
C ARG A 38 12.16 15.02 -6.69
N ALA A 39 12.05 16.04 -5.84
CA ALA A 39 11.82 17.43 -6.25
C ALA A 39 12.51 18.37 -5.26
N GLY A 40 13.64 18.97 -5.67
CA GLY A 40 14.48 19.79 -4.79
C GLY A 40 14.94 19.01 -3.56
N THR A 41 14.68 19.57 -2.37
CA THR A 41 15.00 18.94 -1.07
C THR A 41 13.98 17.90 -0.61
N GLY A 42 12.88 17.71 -1.34
CA GLY A 42 11.77 16.85 -0.94
C GLY A 42 11.26 15.95 -2.06
N PHE A 43 9.95 15.66 -2.00
CA PHE A 43 9.27 14.79 -2.93
C PHE A 43 8.04 15.46 -3.54
N ALA A 44 7.80 15.17 -4.82
CA ALA A 44 6.55 15.45 -5.51
C ALA A 44 5.81 14.14 -5.79
N TYR A 45 4.49 14.22 -5.89
CA TYR A 45 3.62 13.07 -6.12
C TYR A 45 2.81 13.27 -7.38
N ARG A 46 2.66 12.21 -8.18
CA ARG A 46 1.86 12.20 -9.40
C ARG A 46 0.77 11.15 -9.29
N SER A 47 -0.44 11.51 -9.64
CA SER A 47 -1.59 10.61 -9.72
C SER A 47 -1.41 9.59 -10.84
N PRO A 48 -2.28 8.56 -10.92
CA PRO A 48 -2.27 7.60 -12.03
C PRO A 48 -2.35 8.25 -13.43
N SER A 49 -3.00 9.42 -13.56
CA SER A 49 -3.07 10.16 -14.82
C SER A 49 -1.83 11.02 -15.11
N GLY A 50 -0.82 11.01 -14.23
CA GLY A 50 0.39 11.83 -14.33
C GLY A 50 0.26 13.24 -13.77
N ALA A 51 -0.97 13.69 -13.45
CA ALA A 51 -1.22 14.99 -12.85
C ALA A 51 -0.59 15.11 -11.45
N ARG A 52 -0.08 16.30 -11.13
CA ARG A 52 0.51 16.59 -9.81
C ARG A 52 -0.56 16.46 -8.72
N VAL A 53 -0.26 15.68 -7.69
CA VAL A 53 -1.10 15.61 -6.48
C VAL A 53 -0.82 16.84 -5.62
N ALA A 54 -1.82 17.71 -5.50
CA ALA A 54 -1.73 18.94 -4.71
C ALA A 54 -2.75 19.01 -3.57
N ASP A 55 -3.73 18.10 -3.52
CA ASP A 55 -4.73 18.04 -2.46
C ASP A 55 -4.05 17.86 -1.08
N PRO A 56 -4.21 18.83 -0.14
CA PRO A 56 -3.63 18.75 1.19
C PRO A 56 -4.04 17.51 1.97
N ARG A 57 -5.25 16.98 1.78
CA ARG A 57 -5.76 15.78 2.46
C ARG A 57 -5.01 14.54 2.00
N VAL A 58 -4.81 14.41 0.68
CA VAL A 58 -4.04 13.32 0.09
C VAL A 58 -2.58 13.41 0.54
N LEU A 59 -1.97 14.60 0.47
CA LEU A 59 -0.59 14.79 0.91
C LEU A 59 -0.41 14.50 2.41
N LYS A 60 -1.37 14.84 3.27
CA LYS A 60 -1.35 14.49 4.69
C LYS A 60 -1.36 12.98 4.89
N ARG A 61 -2.25 12.25 4.19
CA ARG A 61 -2.28 10.77 4.23
C ARG A 61 -0.97 10.15 3.76
N ILE A 62 -0.42 10.62 2.64
CA ILE A 62 0.84 10.10 2.12
C ILE A 62 1.98 10.28 3.13
N ARG A 63 2.04 11.44 3.80
CA ARG A 63 3.06 11.72 4.82
C ARG A 63 2.91 10.81 6.05
N SER A 64 1.68 10.49 6.47
CA SER A 64 1.46 9.60 7.62
C SER A 64 1.89 8.16 7.37
N LEU A 65 2.02 7.73 6.10
CA LEU A 65 2.56 6.40 5.77
C LEU A 65 4.05 6.23 6.11
N ALA A 66 4.76 7.33 6.40
CA ALA A 66 6.18 7.33 6.75
C ALA A 66 7.04 6.47 5.80
N VAL A 67 6.82 6.61 4.49
CA VAL A 67 7.59 5.91 3.44
C VAL A 67 9.03 6.42 3.47
N PRO A 68 10.04 5.60 3.82
CA PRO A 68 11.41 6.06 4.00
C PRO A 68 11.95 6.82 2.77
N PRO A 69 12.71 7.91 2.95
CA PRO A 69 13.27 8.67 1.83
C PRO A 69 14.21 7.88 0.91
N ALA A 70 14.83 6.82 1.44
CA ALA A 70 15.71 5.94 0.69
C ALA A 70 14.97 4.99 -0.28
N TRP A 71 13.65 4.82 -0.14
CA TRP A 71 12.91 3.90 -1.03
C TRP A 71 12.81 4.44 -2.45
N THR A 72 13.09 3.59 -3.43
CA THR A 72 12.91 3.83 -4.87
C THR A 72 11.70 3.06 -5.40
N HIS A 73 11.27 3.33 -6.64
CA HIS A 73 10.10 2.70 -7.27
C HIS A 73 8.85 2.69 -6.37
N VAL A 74 8.57 3.83 -5.76
CA VAL A 74 7.50 3.95 -4.77
C VAL A 74 6.15 4.04 -5.46
N TRP A 75 5.30 3.08 -5.14
CA TRP A 75 3.87 3.07 -5.44
C TRP A 75 3.09 3.38 -4.16
N ILE A 76 2.07 4.22 -4.26
CA ILE A 76 1.18 4.56 -3.16
C ILE A 76 -0.26 4.35 -3.60
N CYS A 77 -1.04 3.62 -2.81
CA CYS A 77 -2.44 3.35 -3.11
C CYS A 77 -3.22 4.68 -3.15
N PRO A 78 -3.99 4.95 -4.23
CA PRO A 78 -4.84 6.14 -4.30
C PRO A 78 -5.93 6.13 -3.21
N ARG A 79 -6.37 4.94 -2.80
CA ARG A 79 -7.47 4.74 -1.85
C ARG A 79 -6.97 4.55 -0.43
N ALA A 80 -7.69 5.13 0.53
CA ALA A 80 -7.34 5.01 1.95
C ALA A 80 -7.73 3.64 2.53
N ASP A 81 -8.68 2.94 1.92
CA ASP A 81 -9.23 1.63 2.34
C ASP A 81 -8.52 0.43 1.68
N GLY A 82 -7.44 0.65 0.92
CA GLY A 82 -6.63 -0.43 0.36
C GLY A 82 -5.77 -1.09 1.44
N HIS A 83 -5.75 -2.43 1.48
CA HIS A 83 -5.00 -3.17 2.50
C HIS A 83 -3.47 -2.92 2.43
N ILE A 84 -2.92 -2.67 1.23
CA ILE A 84 -1.58 -2.11 1.04
C ILE A 84 -1.72 -0.63 0.74
N GLN A 85 -1.02 0.20 1.51
CA GLN A 85 -1.01 1.65 1.33
C GLN A 85 0.20 2.16 0.53
N ALA A 86 1.35 1.49 0.62
CA ALA A 86 2.49 1.80 -0.24
C ALA A 86 3.43 0.61 -0.42
N THR A 87 4.14 0.59 -1.54
CA THR A 87 5.29 -0.28 -1.76
C THR A 87 6.50 0.54 -2.21
N GLY A 88 7.67 -0.06 -2.14
CA GLY A 88 8.89 0.50 -2.69
C GLY A 88 10.05 -0.48 -2.57
N ARG A 89 11.20 -0.10 -3.13
CA ARG A 89 12.45 -0.85 -3.04
C ARG A 89 13.37 -0.18 -2.02
N ASP A 90 13.84 -0.91 -1.02
CA ASP A 90 14.79 -0.39 -0.05
C ASP A 90 16.20 -0.18 -0.66
N ALA A 91 17.16 0.30 0.16
CA ALA A 91 18.53 0.53 -0.29
C ALA A 91 19.27 -0.75 -0.76
N ARG A 92 18.73 -1.94 -0.45
CA ARG A 92 19.25 -3.24 -0.90
C ARG A 92 18.43 -3.82 -2.06
N GLY A 93 17.49 -3.06 -2.64
CA GLY A 93 16.63 -3.49 -3.74
C GLY A 93 15.48 -4.42 -3.33
N ARG A 94 15.26 -4.65 -2.03
CA ARG A 94 14.19 -5.53 -1.53
C ARG A 94 12.86 -4.80 -1.57
N LYS A 95 11.80 -5.49 -1.96
CA LYS A 95 10.44 -4.95 -1.95
C LYS A 95 9.97 -4.81 -0.50
N GLN A 96 9.51 -3.62 -0.15
CA GLN A 96 8.98 -3.29 1.16
C GLN A 96 7.54 -2.77 1.03
N TYR A 97 6.77 -2.94 2.11
CA TYR A 97 5.34 -2.63 2.14
C TYR A 97 5.02 -1.70 3.32
N ARG A 98 4.00 -0.87 3.13
CA ARG A 98 3.23 -0.20 4.18
C ARG A 98 1.79 -0.68 4.04
N TYR A 99 1.24 -1.23 5.10
CA TYR A 99 -0.14 -1.70 5.14
C TYR A 99 -1.08 -0.61 5.66
N HIS A 100 -2.38 -0.84 5.49
CA HIS A 100 -3.38 -0.10 6.24
C HIS A 100 -3.10 -0.22 7.75
N PRO A 101 -3.16 0.90 8.52
CA PRO A 101 -3.01 0.86 9.98
C PRO A 101 -4.06 -0.01 10.67
#